data_AF-A0A960L5M4-F1
#
_entry.id   AF-A0A960L5M4-F1
#
_cell.length_a   1.000
_cell.length_b   1.000
_cell.length_c   1.000
_cell.angle_alpha   90.00
_cell.angle_beta   90.00
_cell.angle_gamma   90.00
#
_symmetry.space_group_name_H-M   'P 1'
#
loop_
_entity.id
_entity.type
_entity.pdbx_description
1 polymer ?
#
loop_
_entity_poly.entity_id
_entity_poly.type
_entity_poly.pdbx_seq_one_letter_code
_entity_poly.pdbx_strand_id
1 'polypeptide(L)'
;MNRDPSEAIIEARKDLVEDLDRLFQPFDLSSFSELAPVIEGFIEQYVNTAIRDHREVLASSAGLLGAGAFLEIGGVRIRTGVALDLWAPSVLEIVIVPDEEPPARRPRSRKIAIEGVGRVREVRLLVAPELDIDTEQLELMVKTTLESGYSWLREKFRLALASEEDSMAGEVYSHLRAILPDQEVWERVWLWSYVDGEGAYLGDPKLSDAKLLDIRGHPLAAGKSPVELLVTALTTLSHLSDSFTQEAIKSGEPIDVDLRTALYGDDEPVYVVSERLLFGESALTIYPIVRSGRGLFLAGFPARLRSELIPIFDRHREELGQRFLVNRSKINRLLRKLAGGQPERIPQLVELAGRFTRGILGLDQ
;
A
#
# COMPACT_ATOMS: atom_id res chain seq x y z
N MET A 1 -29.79 -25.88 -8.57
CA MET A 1 -28.72 -26.68 -7.97
C MET A 1 -28.08 -25.80 -6.90
N ASN A 2 -27.99 -26.27 -5.65
CA ASN A 2 -27.26 -25.54 -4.62
C ASN A 2 -25.76 -25.67 -4.95
N ARG A 3 -25.12 -24.54 -5.25
CA ARG A 3 -23.67 -24.46 -5.48
C ARG A 3 -22.97 -24.65 -4.14
N ASP A 4 -21.80 -25.30 -4.13
CA ASP A 4 -20.99 -25.44 -2.91
C ASP A 4 -20.48 -24.03 -2.50
N PRO A 5 -20.73 -23.55 -1.27
CA PRO A 5 -20.21 -22.28 -0.78
C PRO A 5 -18.69 -22.10 -1.00
N SER A 6 -17.93 -23.19 -0.96
CA SER A 6 -16.50 -23.20 -1.21
C SER A 6 -16.16 -22.83 -2.67
N GLU A 7 -16.96 -23.30 -3.63
CA GLU A 7 -16.78 -22.96 -5.05
C GLU A 7 -17.10 -21.48 -5.30
N ALA A 8 -18.14 -20.96 -4.65
CA ALA A 8 -18.54 -19.56 -4.76
C ALA A 8 -17.44 -18.62 -4.24
N ILE A 9 -16.78 -18.96 -3.13
CA ILE A 9 -15.66 -18.19 -2.57
C ILE A 9 -14.44 -18.20 -3.51
N ILE A 10 -14.16 -19.34 -4.16
CA ILE A 10 -13.08 -19.46 -5.14
C ILE A 10 -13.37 -18.61 -6.38
N GLU A 11 -14.61 -18.60 -6.85
CA GLU A 11 -15.05 -17.80 -7.99
C GLU A 11 -14.98 -16.30 -7.68
N ALA A 12 -15.49 -15.86 -6.54
CA ALA A 12 -15.41 -14.46 -6.09
C ALA A 12 -13.95 -13.94 -6.06
N ARG A 13 -13.02 -14.77 -5.60
CA ARG A 13 -11.58 -14.45 -5.63
C ARG A 13 -11.05 -14.29 -7.05
N LYS A 14 -11.42 -15.22 -7.92
CA LYS A 14 -10.96 -15.24 -9.32
C LYS A 14 -11.48 -14.00 -10.05
N ASP A 15 -12.76 -13.72 -9.92
CA ASP A 15 -13.43 -12.59 -10.56
C ASP A 15 -12.84 -11.26 -10.07
N LEU A 16 -12.54 -11.12 -8.77
CA LEU A 16 -11.81 -9.96 -8.24
C LEU A 16 -10.47 -9.76 -8.94
N VAL A 17 -9.65 -10.82 -9.04
CA VAL A 17 -8.31 -10.73 -9.63
C VAL A 17 -8.39 -10.40 -11.13
N GLU A 18 -9.32 -11.02 -11.86
CA GLU A 18 -9.54 -10.72 -13.27
C GLU A 18 -9.99 -9.27 -13.48
N ASP A 19 -10.87 -8.75 -12.63
CA ASP A 19 -11.28 -7.35 -12.67
C ASP A 19 -10.13 -6.40 -12.34
N LEU A 20 -9.34 -6.70 -11.30
CA LEU A 20 -8.16 -5.91 -10.97
C LEU A 20 -7.16 -5.86 -12.13
N ASP A 21 -6.87 -7.01 -12.75
CA ASP A 21 -5.98 -7.07 -13.91
C ASP A 21 -6.55 -6.32 -15.12
N ARG A 22 -7.86 -6.43 -15.38
CA ARG A 22 -8.52 -5.75 -16.49
C ARG A 22 -8.57 -4.23 -16.32
N LEU A 23 -8.85 -3.75 -15.11
CA LEU A 23 -9.11 -2.34 -14.85
C LEU A 23 -7.83 -1.53 -14.61
N PHE A 24 -6.81 -2.14 -14.02
CA PHE A 24 -5.64 -1.40 -13.51
C PHE A 24 -4.32 -1.74 -14.22
N GLN A 25 -4.31 -2.60 -15.27
CA GLN A 25 -3.10 -2.83 -16.08
C GLN A 25 -3.07 -2.05 -17.42
N PRO A 26 -1.87 -1.72 -17.93
CA PRO A 26 -0.56 -1.80 -17.26
C PRO A 26 -0.36 -0.63 -16.27
N PHE A 27 0.41 -0.86 -15.21
CA PHE A 27 0.77 0.15 -14.21
C PHE A 27 2.28 0.19 -14.00
N ASP A 28 2.82 1.33 -13.59
CA ASP A 28 4.22 1.51 -13.21
C ASP A 28 4.35 2.16 -11.82
N LEU A 29 5.58 2.22 -11.30
CA LEU A 29 5.83 2.74 -9.95
C LEU A 29 5.36 4.19 -9.78
N SER A 30 5.57 5.06 -10.78
CA SER A 30 5.15 6.46 -10.76
C SER A 30 3.64 6.63 -10.62
N SER A 31 2.85 5.76 -11.25
CA SER A 31 1.39 5.81 -11.19
C SER A 31 0.83 5.17 -9.90
N PHE A 32 1.67 4.44 -9.15
CA PHE A 32 1.21 3.59 -8.06
C PHE A 32 0.71 4.40 -6.85
N SER A 33 1.34 5.53 -6.53
CA SER A 33 0.95 6.37 -5.38
C SER A 33 -0.49 6.87 -5.51
N GLU A 34 -0.89 7.24 -6.72
CA GLU A 34 -2.22 7.74 -7.02
C GLU A 34 -3.25 6.60 -7.21
N LEU A 35 -2.82 5.46 -7.77
CA LEU A 35 -3.71 4.32 -8.02
C LEU A 35 -3.97 3.46 -6.78
N ALA A 36 -3.03 3.36 -5.84
CA ALA A 36 -3.18 2.49 -4.68
C ALA A 36 -4.47 2.78 -3.88
N PRO A 37 -4.82 4.04 -3.53
CA PRO A 37 -6.08 4.33 -2.84
C PRO A 37 -7.32 3.95 -3.66
N VAL A 38 -7.27 4.08 -4.99
CA VAL A 38 -8.38 3.72 -5.90
C VAL A 38 -8.56 2.21 -5.95
N ILE A 39 -7.47 1.46 -6.06
CA ILE A 39 -7.47 -0.01 -6.07
C ILE A 39 -8.00 -0.54 -4.75
N GLU A 40 -7.58 0.03 -3.62
CA GLU A 40 -8.09 -0.39 -2.31
C GLU A 40 -9.57 -0.07 -2.13
N GLY A 41 -10.02 1.11 -2.55
CA GLY A 41 -11.44 1.44 -2.57
C GLY A 41 -12.24 0.45 -3.44
N PHE A 42 -11.69 0.02 -4.58
CA PHE A 42 -12.28 -1.01 -5.41
C PHE A 42 -12.37 -2.36 -4.67
N ILE A 43 -11.27 -2.82 -4.05
CA ILE A 43 -11.23 -4.08 -3.28
C ILE A 43 -12.27 -4.06 -2.14
N GLU A 44 -12.37 -2.96 -1.41
CA GLU A 44 -13.33 -2.79 -0.31
C GLU A 44 -14.78 -2.86 -0.81
N GLN A 45 -15.10 -2.15 -1.90
CA GLN A 45 -16.44 -2.17 -2.49
C GLN A 45 -16.78 -3.51 -3.16
N TYR A 46 -15.76 -4.21 -3.67
CA TYR A 46 -15.94 -5.53 -4.28
C TYR A 46 -16.48 -6.56 -3.27
N VAL A 47 -16.25 -6.37 -1.97
CA VAL A 47 -16.87 -7.22 -0.94
C VAL A 47 -18.40 -7.22 -1.06
N ASN A 48 -19.02 -6.07 -1.33
CA ASN A 48 -20.46 -6.00 -1.52
C ASN A 48 -20.91 -6.72 -2.79
N THR A 49 -20.14 -6.58 -3.88
CA THR A 49 -20.37 -7.31 -5.13
C THR A 49 -20.30 -8.82 -4.92
N ALA A 50 -19.25 -9.30 -4.24
CA ALA A 50 -19.08 -10.71 -3.92
C ALA A 50 -20.25 -11.24 -3.08
N ILE A 51 -20.68 -10.49 -2.05
CA ILE A 51 -21.85 -10.85 -1.23
C ILE A 51 -23.12 -10.96 -2.06
N ARG A 52 -23.34 -10.05 -3.01
CA ARG A 52 -24.55 -10.02 -3.84
C ARG A 52 -24.55 -11.12 -4.90
N ASP A 53 -23.44 -11.27 -5.61
CA ASP A 53 -23.34 -12.14 -6.77
C ASP A 53 -23.24 -13.61 -6.32
N HIS A 54 -22.61 -13.86 -5.16
CA HIS A 54 -22.50 -15.16 -4.48
C HIS A 54 -23.36 -15.26 -3.22
N ARG A 55 -24.54 -14.64 -3.24
CA ARG A 55 -25.49 -14.59 -2.11
C ARG A 55 -25.85 -15.94 -1.50
N GLU A 56 -25.71 -17.04 -2.23
CA GLU A 56 -25.88 -18.41 -1.71
C GLU A 56 -24.96 -18.72 -0.52
N VAL A 57 -23.84 -18.01 -0.38
CA VAL A 57 -22.93 -18.04 0.77
C VAL A 57 -23.62 -17.50 2.03
N LEU A 58 -24.57 -16.58 1.90
CA LEU A 58 -25.34 -16.06 3.03
C LEU A 58 -26.35 -17.10 3.52
N ALA A 59 -27.13 -17.64 2.60
CA ALA A 59 -28.14 -18.66 2.88
C ALA A 59 -28.53 -19.38 1.59
N SER A 60 -28.89 -20.66 1.70
CA SER A 60 -29.38 -21.44 0.55
C SER A 60 -30.66 -20.86 -0.08
N SER A 61 -31.42 -20.07 0.67
CA SER A 61 -32.64 -19.38 0.22
C SER A 61 -32.40 -18.00 -0.38
N ALA A 62 -31.14 -17.54 -0.45
CA ALA A 62 -30.83 -16.16 -0.82
C ALA A 62 -31.15 -15.84 -2.30
N GLY A 63 -32.00 -14.83 -2.51
CA GLY A 63 -32.45 -14.34 -3.81
C GLY A 63 -32.03 -12.89 -4.08
N LEU A 64 -32.16 -12.46 -5.35
CA LEU A 64 -32.02 -11.06 -5.76
C LEU A 64 -33.40 -10.47 -6.04
N LEU A 65 -33.64 -9.25 -5.57
CA LEU A 65 -34.86 -8.48 -5.81
C LEU A 65 -34.54 -7.14 -6.49
N GLY A 66 -35.54 -6.57 -7.19
CA GLY A 66 -35.48 -5.20 -7.70
C GLY A 66 -34.25 -4.90 -8.56
N ALA A 67 -34.02 -5.70 -9.60
CA ALA A 67 -32.83 -5.63 -10.48
C ALA A 67 -31.47 -5.80 -9.77
N GLY A 68 -31.45 -6.42 -8.58
CA GLY A 68 -30.23 -6.68 -7.80
C GLY A 68 -29.88 -5.58 -6.80
N ALA A 69 -30.76 -4.59 -6.61
CA ALA A 69 -30.59 -3.58 -5.57
C ALA A 69 -30.79 -4.13 -4.14
N PHE A 70 -31.50 -5.24 -4.01
CA PHE A 70 -31.79 -5.87 -2.72
C PHE A 70 -31.57 -7.37 -2.78
N LEU A 71 -31.22 -7.94 -1.62
CA LEU A 71 -31.22 -9.39 -1.43
C LEU A 71 -32.49 -9.79 -0.67
N GLU A 72 -32.89 -11.05 -0.81
CA GLU A 72 -33.99 -11.65 -0.05
C GLU A 72 -33.48 -12.92 0.64
N ILE A 73 -33.71 -13.05 1.94
CA ILE A 73 -33.38 -14.27 2.71
C ILE A 73 -34.62 -14.68 3.50
N GLY A 74 -35.14 -15.89 3.24
CA GLY A 74 -36.31 -16.41 3.95
C GLY A 74 -37.57 -15.52 3.86
N GLY A 75 -37.77 -14.83 2.73
CA GLY A 75 -38.89 -13.89 2.56
C GLY A 75 -38.64 -12.48 3.08
N VAL A 76 -37.48 -12.22 3.70
CA VAL A 76 -37.13 -10.91 4.24
C VAL A 76 -36.22 -10.18 3.27
N ARG A 77 -36.64 -8.98 2.87
CA ARG A 77 -35.82 -8.07 2.07
C ARG A 77 -34.71 -7.47 2.93
N ILE A 78 -33.47 -7.59 2.48
CA ILE A 78 -32.29 -7.13 3.21
C ILE A 78 -31.51 -6.08 2.41
N ARG A 79 -30.85 -5.20 3.17
CA ARG A 79 -29.88 -4.23 2.68
C ARG A 79 -28.49 -4.60 3.18
N THR A 80 -27.52 -4.53 2.29
CA THR A 80 -26.10 -4.66 2.60
C THR A 80 -25.42 -3.30 2.51
N GLY A 81 -24.50 -3.02 3.42
CA GLY A 81 -23.69 -1.81 3.41
C GLY A 81 -22.25 -2.14 3.73
N VAL A 82 -21.32 -1.52 3.00
CA VAL A 82 -19.87 -1.66 3.21
C VAL A 82 -19.25 -0.27 3.27
N ALA A 83 -18.64 0.08 4.40
CA ALA A 83 -18.02 1.39 4.60
C ALA A 83 -16.87 1.30 5.62
N LEU A 84 -15.89 2.21 5.53
CA LEU A 84 -14.87 2.33 6.55
C LEU A 84 -15.43 3.00 7.81
N ASP A 85 -14.95 2.56 8.98
CA ASP A 85 -15.27 3.19 10.26
C ASP A 85 -14.61 4.59 10.31
N LEU A 86 -15.42 5.61 10.64
CA LEU A 86 -14.98 7.01 10.69
C LEU A 86 -13.90 7.28 11.75
N TRP A 87 -13.93 6.52 12.85
CA TRP A 87 -13.04 6.69 14.00
C TRP A 87 -11.88 5.69 13.98
N ALA A 88 -12.03 4.59 13.26
CA ALA A 88 -11.00 3.59 13.05
C ALA A 88 -10.83 3.28 11.55
N PRO A 89 -10.14 4.13 10.78
CA PRO A 89 -10.06 4.02 9.31
C PRO A 89 -9.39 2.73 8.76
N SER A 90 -8.85 1.87 9.62
CA SER A 90 -8.37 0.53 9.28
C SER A 90 -9.42 -0.56 9.52
N VAL A 91 -10.65 -0.19 9.88
CA VAL A 91 -11.78 -1.09 10.13
C VAL A 91 -12.81 -0.90 9.03
N LEU A 92 -13.16 -2.00 8.36
CA LEU A 92 -14.26 -2.02 7.40
C LEU A 92 -15.52 -2.54 8.10
N GLU A 93 -16.59 -1.77 8.09
CA GLU A 93 -17.90 -2.19 8.58
C GLU A 93 -18.71 -2.79 7.46
N ILE A 94 -19.23 -4.00 7.70
CA ILE A 94 -20.17 -4.68 6.82
C ILE A 94 -21.47 -4.85 7.59
N VAL A 95 -22.55 -4.25 7.07
CA VAL A 95 -23.86 -4.26 7.72
C VAL A 95 -24.83 -5.05 6.85
N ILE A 96 -25.53 -6.02 7.44
CA ILE A 96 -26.59 -6.79 6.79
C ILE A 96 -27.82 -6.74 7.68
N VAL A 97 -28.84 -5.99 7.24
CA VAL A 97 -30.06 -5.71 8.03
C VAL A 97 -31.30 -5.76 7.14
N PRO A 98 -32.50 -5.97 7.72
CA PRO A 98 -33.75 -5.80 6.99
C PRO A 98 -33.90 -4.39 6.40
N ASP A 99 -34.53 -4.29 5.24
CA ASP A 99 -34.73 -3.02 4.54
C ASP A 99 -35.90 -2.20 5.12
N GLU A 100 -36.95 -2.88 5.56
CA GLU A 100 -38.26 -2.27 5.82
C GLU A 100 -38.46 -1.83 7.28
N GLU A 101 -37.73 -2.42 8.23
CA GLU A 101 -37.82 -2.05 9.65
C GLU A 101 -36.43 -2.06 10.32
N PRO A 102 -36.13 -1.09 11.21
CA PRO A 102 -34.92 -1.17 12.03
C PRO A 102 -34.97 -2.45 12.86
N PRO A 103 -33.84 -3.18 12.98
CA PRO A 103 -33.85 -4.51 13.59
C PRO A 103 -34.37 -4.43 15.02
N ALA A 104 -35.30 -5.33 15.37
CA ALA A 104 -35.95 -5.35 16.67
C ALA A 104 -34.97 -5.61 17.84
N ARG A 105 -33.76 -6.06 17.51
CA ARG A 105 -32.67 -6.37 18.43
C ARG A 105 -31.37 -5.80 17.89
N ARG A 106 -30.40 -5.56 18.77
CA ARG A 106 -29.05 -5.16 18.36
C ARG A 106 -28.45 -6.20 17.41
N PRO A 107 -27.86 -5.77 16.28
CA PRO A 107 -27.12 -6.67 15.38
C PRO A 107 -26.08 -7.50 16.13
N ARG A 108 -25.94 -8.76 15.73
CA ARG A 108 -24.82 -9.61 16.12
C ARG A 108 -23.56 -9.01 15.50
N SER A 109 -22.54 -8.77 16.33
CA SER A 109 -21.24 -8.27 15.88
C SER A 109 -20.22 -9.39 15.88
N ARG A 110 -19.49 -9.51 14.78
CA ARG A 110 -18.34 -10.41 14.64
C ARG A 110 -17.14 -9.61 14.13
N LYS A 111 -15.96 -9.88 14.69
CA LYS A 111 -14.71 -9.25 14.28
C LYS A 111 -13.90 -10.25 13.49
N ILE A 112 -13.40 -9.82 12.34
CA ILE A 112 -12.59 -10.65 11.44
C ILE A 112 -11.25 -9.95 11.27
N ALA A 113 -10.15 -10.62 11.60
CA ALA A 113 -8.82 -10.09 11.33
C ALA A 113 -8.48 -10.31 9.85
N ILE A 114 -7.98 -9.26 9.19
CA ILE A 114 -7.57 -9.28 7.78
C ILE A 114 -6.05 -9.19 7.71
N GLU A 115 -5.43 -10.18 7.08
CA GLU A 115 -3.99 -10.22 6.83
C GLU A 115 -3.58 -9.50 5.53
N GLY A 116 -2.28 -9.28 5.36
CA GLY A 116 -1.72 -8.64 4.16
C GLY A 116 -1.39 -7.16 4.35
N VAL A 117 -1.15 -6.47 3.22
CA VAL A 117 -0.50 -5.14 3.17
C VAL A 117 -1.48 -3.99 2.93
N GLY A 118 -2.78 -4.26 2.97
CA GLY A 118 -3.79 -3.24 2.72
C GLY A 118 -4.12 -2.36 3.92
N ARG A 119 -4.94 -1.34 3.66
CA ARG A 119 -5.49 -0.42 4.65
C ARG A 119 -6.37 -1.10 5.70
N VAL A 120 -7.25 -2.02 5.27
CA VAL A 120 -8.17 -2.73 6.18
C VAL A 120 -7.43 -3.83 6.93
N ARG A 121 -7.52 -3.79 8.27
CA ARG A 121 -6.90 -4.76 9.19
C ARG A 121 -7.92 -5.55 9.99
N GLU A 122 -9.10 -4.98 10.18
CA GLU A 122 -10.24 -5.63 10.84
C GLU A 122 -11.50 -5.37 10.02
N VAL A 123 -12.36 -6.38 9.93
CA VAL A 123 -13.75 -6.20 9.50
C VAL A 123 -14.66 -6.36 10.71
N ARG A 124 -15.59 -5.42 10.86
CA ARG A 124 -16.71 -5.52 11.80
C ARG A 124 -17.96 -5.91 11.02
N LEU A 125 -18.34 -7.18 11.14
CA LEU A 125 -19.54 -7.72 10.54
C LEU A 125 -20.72 -7.56 11.50
N LEU A 126 -21.74 -6.82 11.07
CA LEU A 126 -22.96 -6.52 11.81
C LEU A 126 -24.16 -7.15 11.09
N VAL A 127 -24.73 -8.21 11.67
CA VAL A 127 -25.85 -8.96 11.08
C VAL A 127 -27.07 -8.89 11.99
N ALA A 128 -28.22 -8.50 11.45
CA ALA A 128 -29.47 -8.51 12.19
C ALA A 128 -29.82 -9.93 12.71
N PRO A 129 -30.14 -10.10 13.99
CA PRO A 129 -30.27 -11.42 14.60
C PRO A 129 -31.44 -12.25 14.09
N GLU A 130 -32.44 -11.63 13.48
CA GLU A 130 -33.58 -12.27 12.82
C GLU A 130 -33.21 -12.94 11.49
N LEU A 131 -32.06 -12.61 10.89
CA LEU A 131 -31.60 -13.21 9.65
C LEU A 131 -30.89 -14.54 9.93
N ASP A 132 -31.33 -15.59 9.24
CA ASP A 132 -30.69 -16.91 9.25
C ASP A 132 -29.58 -16.95 8.20
N ILE A 133 -28.42 -16.37 8.57
CA ILE A 133 -27.23 -16.27 7.70
C ILE A 133 -26.12 -17.15 8.24
N ASP A 134 -25.44 -17.86 7.34
CA ASP A 134 -24.20 -18.56 7.62
C ASP A 134 -23.04 -17.55 7.79
N THR A 135 -22.88 -17.08 9.03
CA THR A 135 -21.84 -16.09 9.35
C THR A 135 -20.42 -16.61 9.20
N GLU A 136 -20.20 -17.93 9.20
CA GLU A 136 -18.87 -18.52 9.02
C GLU A 136 -18.47 -18.47 7.55
N GLN A 137 -19.38 -18.86 6.65
CA GLN A 137 -19.16 -18.78 5.21
C GLN A 137 -19.02 -17.32 4.74
N LEU A 138 -19.84 -16.42 5.27
CA LEU A 138 -19.70 -14.99 5.00
C LEU A 138 -18.35 -14.43 5.48
N GLU A 139 -17.89 -14.80 6.69
CA GLU A 139 -16.56 -14.41 7.17
C GLU A 139 -15.47 -14.90 6.21
N LEU A 140 -15.52 -16.17 5.79
CA LEU A 140 -14.52 -16.75 4.92
C LEU A 140 -14.49 -16.04 3.55
N MET A 141 -15.65 -15.72 3.00
CA MET A 141 -15.77 -14.98 1.74
C MET A 141 -15.15 -13.58 1.87
N VAL A 142 -15.58 -12.80 2.86
CA VAL A 142 -15.07 -11.44 3.10
C VAL A 142 -13.55 -11.45 3.28
N LYS A 143 -13.05 -12.34 4.14
CA LYS A 143 -11.62 -12.49 4.41
C LYS A 143 -10.86 -12.82 3.12
N THR A 144 -11.31 -13.83 2.37
CA THR A 144 -10.67 -14.27 1.13
C THR A 144 -10.65 -13.17 0.07
N THR A 145 -11.75 -12.42 -0.09
CA THR A 145 -11.84 -11.30 -1.04
C THR A 145 -10.80 -10.23 -0.73
N LEU A 146 -10.78 -9.73 0.52
CA LEU A 146 -9.86 -8.67 0.92
C LEU A 146 -8.39 -9.12 0.84
N GLU A 147 -8.06 -10.29 1.40
CA GLU A 147 -6.69 -10.80 1.42
C GLU A 147 -6.18 -11.13 0.02
N SER A 148 -7.04 -11.58 -0.90
CA SER A 148 -6.68 -11.81 -2.30
C SER A 148 -6.41 -10.49 -3.03
N GLY A 149 -7.25 -9.47 -2.84
CA GLY A 149 -7.03 -8.14 -3.41
C GLY A 149 -5.72 -7.51 -2.92
N TYR A 150 -5.45 -7.61 -1.62
CA TYR A 150 -4.19 -7.07 -1.05
C TYR A 150 -2.96 -7.88 -1.44
N SER A 151 -3.09 -9.20 -1.60
CA SER A 151 -2.00 -10.03 -2.14
C SER A 151 -1.70 -9.66 -3.59
N TRP A 152 -2.74 -9.40 -4.39
CA TRP A 152 -2.58 -8.91 -5.76
C TRP A 152 -1.88 -7.55 -5.78
N LEU A 153 -2.32 -6.60 -4.94
CA LEU A 153 -1.73 -5.26 -4.85
C LEU A 153 -0.24 -5.32 -4.48
N ARG A 154 0.11 -6.18 -3.50
CA ARG A 154 1.50 -6.42 -3.09
C ARG A 154 2.33 -6.95 -4.25
N GLU A 155 1.84 -7.96 -4.95
CA GLU A 155 2.56 -8.57 -6.06
C GLU A 155 2.75 -7.57 -7.20
N LYS A 156 1.74 -6.76 -7.50
CA LYS A 156 1.85 -5.69 -8.49
C LYS A 156 2.90 -4.66 -8.09
N PHE A 157 2.89 -4.19 -6.86
CA PHE A 157 3.93 -3.31 -6.34
C PHE A 157 5.33 -3.92 -6.48
N ARG A 158 5.48 -5.20 -6.10
CA ARG A 158 6.74 -5.95 -6.22
C ARG A 158 7.21 -6.06 -7.67
N LEU A 159 6.30 -6.30 -8.61
CA LEU A 159 6.61 -6.36 -10.04
C LEU A 159 6.97 -4.98 -10.61
N ALA A 160 6.29 -3.91 -10.18
CA ALA A 160 6.66 -2.55 -10.56
C ALA A 160 8.08 -2.23 -10.07
N LEU A 161 8.39 -2.49 -8.79
CA LEU A 161 9.74 -2.33 -8.26
C LEU A 161 10.76 -3.20 -9.00
N ALA A 162 10.46 -4.48 -9.24
CA ALA A 162 11.37 -5.39 -9.92
C ALA A 162 11.65 -4.97 -11.37
N SER A 163 10.64 -4.42 -12.07
CA SER A 163 10.81 -3.85 -13.41
C SER A 163 11.70 -2.61 -13.42
N GLU A 164 11.74 -1.89 -12.30
CA GLU A 164 12.70 -0.81 -12.07
C GLU A 164 14.07 -1.37 -11.62
N GLU A 165 14.13 -2.53 -10.97
CA GLU A 165 15.35 -3.18 -10.41
C GLU A 165 16.22 -3.96 -11.38
N ASP A 166 15.80 -4.14 -12.63
CA ASP A 166 16.80 -4.33 -13.69
C ASP A 166 17.77 -3.11 -13.78
N SER A 167 17.58 -2.10 -12.92
CA SER A 167 18.51 -1.04 -12.57
C SER A 167 19.30 -1.21 -11.25
N MET A 168 20.38 -0.43 -11.18
CA MET A 168 21.32 -0.18 -10.07
C MET A 168 20.98 -0.65 -8.66
N ALA A 169 19.76 -0.41 -8.18
CA ALA A 169 19.39 -0.59 -6.79
C ALA A 169 19.63 -2.04 -6.34
N GLY A 170 19.27 -3.02 -7.17
CA GLY A 170 19.53 -4.43 -6.87
C GLY A 170 21.01 -4.76 -6.66
N GLU A 171 21.91 -4.22 -7.49
CA GLU A 171 23.36 -4.43 -7.36
C GLU A 171 23.93 -3.77 -6.10
N VAL A 172 23.51 -2.54 -5.80
CA VAL A 172 24.02 -1.79 -4.65
C VAL A 172 23.47 -2.37 -3.34
N TYR A 173 22.18 -2.70 -3.27
CA TYR A 173 21.59 -3.36 -2.10
C TYR A 173 22.10 -4.79 -1.92
N SER A 174 22.40 -5.52 -3.01
CA SER A 174 23.06 -6.83 -2.91
C SER A 174 24.43 -6.72 -2.25
N HIS A 175 25.24 -5.73 -2.65
CA HIS A 175 26.53 -5.48 -2.01
C HIS A 175 26.37 -5.00 -0.56
N LEU A 176 25.41 -4.11 -0.28
CA LEU A 176 25.08 -3.65 1.06
C LEU A 176 24.77 -4.82 2.00
N ARG A 177 23.92 -5.76 1.55
CA ARG A 177 23.60 -7.00 2.28
C ARG A 177 24.80 -7.90 2.53
N ALA A 178 25.85 -7.83 1.70
CA ALA A 178 27.05 -8.63 1.87
C ALA A 178 28.05 -8.03 2.88
N ILE A 179 27.99 -6.71 3.11
CA ILE A 179 28.91 -5.99 4.02
C ILE A 179 28.29 -5.69 5.39
N LEU A 180 26.96 -5.72 5.50
CA LEU A 180 26.25 -5.50 6.75
C LEU A 180 26.12 -6.81 7.57
N PRO A 181 26.11 -6.71 8.91
CA PRO A 181 26.33 -7.86 9.79
C PRO A 181 25.15 -8.84 9.83
N ASP A 182 23.92 -8.35 9.74
CA ASP A 182 22.72 -9.17 9.79
C ASP A 182 21.52 -8.53 9.06
N GLN A 183 20.41 -9.28 9.03
CA GLN A 183 19.19 -8.89 8.35
C GLN A 183 18.50 -7.67 8.94
N GLU A 184 18.45 -7.56 10.26
CA GLU A 184 17.74 -6.48 10.92
C GLU A 184 18.42 -5.13 10.63
N VAL A 185 19.76 -5.12 10.54
CA VAL A 185 20.53 -3.91 10.28
C VAL A 185 20.35 -3.44 8.84
N TRP A 186 20.47 -4.32 7.84
CA TRP A 186 20.33 -3.89 6.45
C TRP A 186 18.89 -3.49 6.09
N GLU A 187 17.89 -4.05 6.77
CA GLU A 187 16.47 -3.67 6.59
C GLU A 187 16.13 -2.25 7.08
N ARG A 188 17.09 -1.56 7.71
CA ARG A 188 16.98 -0.20 8.22
C ARG A 188 17.81 0.81 7.44
N VAL A 189 18.55 0.37 6.43
CA VAL A 189 19.37 1.24 5.58
C VAL A 189 18.66 1.48 4.26
N TRP A 190 18.42 2.76 3.97
CA TRP A 190 17.83 3.19 2.70
C TRP A 190 18.82 4.02 1.91
N LEU A 191 18.89 3.76 0.61
CA LEU A 191 19.79 4.45 -0.29
C LEU A 191 19.03 5.57 -1.02
N TRP A 192 19.68 6.71 -1.18
CA TRP A 192 19.11 7.90 -1.82
C TRP A 192 20.08 8.43 -2.86
N SER A 193 19.58 8.83 -4.02
CA SER A 193 20.34 9.56 -5.02
C SER A 193 19.73 10.91 -5.34
N TYR A 194 20.58 11.91 -5.59
CA TYR A 194 20.19 13.17 -6.26
C TYR A 194 20.92 13.35 -7.58
N VAL A 195 20.23 13.92 -8.56
CA VAL A 195 20.76 14.33 -9.85
C VAL A 195 20.14 15.67 -10.22
N ASP A 196 20.98 16.65 -10.56
CA ASP A 196 20.52 17.98 -10.98
C ASP A 196 19.62 18.70 -9.95
N GLY A 197 19.71 18.32 -8.67
CA GLY A 197 18.96 18.93 -7.56
C GLY A 197 17.69 18.20 -7.16
N GLU A 198 17.28 17.16 -7.90
CA GLU A 198 16.15 16.29 -7.57
C GLU A 198 16.64 14.94 -7.08
N GLY A 199 15.97 14.36 -6.10
CA GLY A 199 16.34 13.06 -5.56
C GLY A 199 15.17 12.19 -5.16
N ALA A 200 15.40 10.88 -5.20
CA ALA A 200 14.44 9.85 -4.79
C ALA A 200 15.16 8.68 -4.12
N TYR A 201 14.44 7.98 -3.25
CA TYR A 201 14.90 6.72 -2.68
C TYR A 201 15.09 5.67 -3.77
N LEU A 202 16.06 4.79 -3.58
CA LEU A 202 16.25 3.61 -4.40
C LEU A 202 15.45 2.46 -3.78
N GLY A 203 14.51 1.90 -4.53
CA GLY A 203 13.72 0.74 -4.13
C GLY A 203 14.48 -0.59 -4.26
N ASP A 204 14.17 -1.53 -3.36
CA ASP A 204 14.60 -2.95 -3.41
C ASP A 204 13.41 -3.80 -2.92
N PRO A 205 13.06 -4.96 -3.52
CA PRO A 205 11.81 -5.64 -3.20
C PRO A 205 11.91 -6.29 -1.85
N LYS A 206 13.08 -6.83 -1.51
CA LYS A 206 13.28 -7.55 -0.27
C LYS A 206 13.14 -6.58 0.90
N LEU A 207 13.79 -5.43 0.78
CA LEU A 207 13.66 -4.33 1.74
C LEU A 207 12.22 -3.80 1.81
N SER A 208 11.59 -3.61 0.66
CA SER A 208 10.22 -3.10 0.56
C SER A 208 9.19 -4.07 1.15
N ASP A 209 9.30 -5.36 0.87
CA ASP A 209 8.45 -6.41 1.42
C ASP A 209 8.55 -6.50 2.95
N ALA A 210 9.78 -6.45 3.48
CA ALA A 210 10.00 -6.39 4.92
C ALA A 210 9.34 -5.13 5.51
N LYS A 211 9.49 -3.99 4.83
CA LYS A 211 8.95 -2.72 5.31
C LYS A 211 7.43 -2.66 5.30
N LEU A 212 6.75 -3.25 4.32
CA LEU A 212 5.28 -3.28 4.29
C LEU A 212 4.68 -3.94 5.54
N LEU A 213 5.35 -4.98 6.07
CA LEU A 213 4.93 -5.65 7.28
C LEU A 213 5.13 -4.77 8.53
N ASP A 214 6.26 -4.07 8.61
CA ASP A 214 6.55 -3.12 9.70
C ASP A 214 5.53 -1.98 9.74
N ILE A 215 5.23 -1.38 8.58
CA ILE A 215 4.32 -0.24 8.46
C ILE A 215 2.91 -0.62 8.91
N ARG A 216 2.48 -1.86 8.61
CA ARG A 216 1.18 -2.38 9.06
C ARG A 216 1.05 -2.41 10.58
N GLY A 217 2.12 -2.51 11.35
CA GLY A 217 2.05 -2.48 12.81
C GLY A 217 1.98 -1.06 13.40
N HIS A 218 2.26 -0.03 12.59
CA HIS A 218 2.63 1.27 13.12
C HIS A 218 1.44 2.22 13.34
N PRO A 219 1.34 2.94 14.48
CA PRO A 219 0.25 3.89 14.75
C PRO A 219 0.18 5.06 13.76
N LEU A 220 1.33 5.52 13.25
CA LEU A 220 1.39 6.61 12.27
C LEU A 220 0.77 6.25 10.90
N ALA A 221 0.54 4.97 10.62
CA ALA A 221 -0.10 4.52 9.39
C ALA A 221 -1.63 4.61 9.43
N ALA A 222 -2.23 5.23 10.46
CA ALA A 222 -3.67 5.28 10.64
C ALA A 222 -4.39 5.84 9.40
N GLY A 223 -5.30 5.04 8.83
CA GLY A 223 -6.11 5.40 7.65
C GLY A 223 -5.38 5.43 6.32
N LYS A 224 -4.12 5.02 6.29
CA LYS A 224 -3.30 4.93 5.09
C LYS A 224 -2.84 3.50 4.89
N SER A 225 -2.73 3.10 3.63
CA SER A 225 -2.25 1.76 3.31
C SER A 225 -0.74 1.67 3.48
N PRO A 226 -0.22 0.57 4.06
CA PRO A 226 1.21 0.31 4.06
C PRO A 226 1.86 0.47 2.68
N VAL A 227 1.16 0.02 1.62
CA VAL A 227 1.67 0.15 0.25
C VAL A 227 1.64 1.60 -0.22
N GLU A 228 0.55 2.33 0.02
CA GLU A 228 0.45 3.77 -0.29
C GLU A 228 1.60 4.55 0.35
N LEU A 229 1.87 4.31 1.63
CA LEU A 229 2.91 5.01 2.40
C LEU A 229 4.30 4.69 1.86
N LEU A 230 4.60 3.42 1.63
CA LEU A 230 5.90 3.02 1.09
C LEU A 230 6.11 3.55 -0.33
N VAL A 231 5.10 3.47 -1.19
CA VAL A 231 5.18 4.00 -2.55
C VAL A 231 5.41 5.50 -2.50
N THR A 232 4.67 6.23 -1.66
CA THR A 232 4.87 7.68 -1.47
C THR A 232 6.32 7.98 -1.10
N ALA A 233 6.94 7.23 -0.17
CA ALA A 233 8.36 7.40 0.13
C ALA A 233 9.25 7.19 -1.11
N LEU A 234 8.98 6.16 -1.91
CA LEU A 234 9.83 5.79 -3.05
C LEU A 234 9.64 6.68 -4.28
N THR A 235 8.47 7.28 -4.46
CA THR A 235 8.12 8.02 -5.68
C THR A 235 8.19 9.54 -5.51
N THR A 236 8.08 10.05 -4.28
CA THR A 236 8.18 11.49 -4.04
C THR A 236 9.57 12.00 -4.41
N LEU A 237 9.59 13.00 -5.30
CA LEU A 237 10.81 13.72 -5.63
C LEU A 237 11.08 14.77 -4.58
N SER A 238 12.22 14.64 -3.93
CA SER A 238 12.76 15.64 -3.02
C SER A 238 13.62 16.65 -3.76
N HIS A 239 13.52 17.92 -3.36
CA HIS A 239 14.44 18.96 -3.79
C HIS A 239 15.60 19.07 -2.81
N LEU A 240 16.83 19.08 -3.33
CA LEU A 240 18.05 19.17 -2.53
C LEU A 240 18.11 20.47 -1.70
N SER A 241 17.44 21.54 -2.13
CA SER A 241 17.33 22.81 -1.40
C SER A 241 16.64 22.66 -0.05
N ASP A 242 15.65 21.78 0.01
CA ASP A 242 14.70 21.67 1.13
C ASP A 242 14.97 20.40 1.96
N SER A 243 15.91 19.58 1.51
CA SER A 243 16.32 18.34 2.17
C SER A 243 17.42 18.57 3.20
N PHE A 244 17.33 17.82 4.30
CA PHE A 244 18.42 17.73 5.28
C PHE A 244 19.74 17.24 4.68
N THR A 245 19.69 16.51 3.56
CA THR A 245 20.88 15.97 2.89
C THR A 245 21.86 17.06 2.45
N GLN A 246 21.39 18.29 2.23
CA GLN A 246 22.23 19.40 1.78
C GLN A 246 23.44 19.62 2.67
N GLU A 247 23.26 19.54 3.99
CA GLU A 247 24.34 19.78 4.95
C GLU A 247 25.36 18.63 4.95
N ALA A 248 24.89 17.38 4.87
CA ALA A 248 25.76 16.19 4.75
C ALA A 248 26.65 16.26 3.51
N ILE A 249 26.09 16.77 2.41
CA ILE A 249 26.79 16.90 1.13
C ILE A 249 27.81 18.05 1.16
N LYS A 250 27.47 19.16 1.83
CA LYS A 250 28.37 20.32 1.98
C LYS A 250 29.57 19.98 2.86
N SER A 251 29.33 19.30 3.98
CA SER A 251 30.38 18.91 4.92
C SER A 251 31.19 17.70 4.44
N GLY A 252 30.57 16.81 3.65
CA GLY A 252 31.15 15.51 3.29
C GLY A 252 31.12 14.49 4.44
N GLU A 253 30.49 14.86 5.56
CA GLU A 253 30.46 14.15 6.83
C GLU A 253 29.04 13.65 7.15
N PRO A 254 28.90 12.59 7.95
CA PRO A 254 27.60 12.07 8.35
C PRO A 254 26.93 13.00 9.38
N ILE A 255 25.70 13.42 9.10
CA ILE A 255 24.90 14.29 9.99
C ILE A 255 23.74 13.52 10.59
N ASP A 256 23.32 13.92 11.80
CA ASP A 256 22.11 13.41 12.41
C ASP A 256 20.98 14.44 12.26
N VAL A 257 19.79 13.98 11.93
CA VAL A 257 18.63 14.80 11.55
C VAL A 257 17.39 14.28 12.26
N ASP A 258 16.40 15.15 12.44
CA ASP A 258 15.10 14.79 13.00
C ASP A 258 14.00 15.09 12.00
N LEU A 259 13.37 14.04 11.46
CA LEU A 259 12.27 14.13 10.50
C LEU A 259 11.07 14.93 11.02
N ARG A 260 10.92 15.09 12.34
CA ARG A 260 9.87 15.96 12.92
C ARG A 260 10.06 17.44 12.60
N THR A 261 11.27 17.82 12.16
CA THR A 261 11.66 19.20 11.84
C THR A 261 11.92 19.40 10.35
N ALA A 262 11.45 18.47 9.51
CA ALA A 262 11.63 18.51 8.06
C ALA A 262 11.05 19.80 7.47
N LEU A 263 11.85 20.50 6.66
CA LEU A 263 11.44 21.76 6.03
C LEU A 263 10.27 21.57 5.06
N TYR A 264 10.17 20.39 4.45
CA TYR A 264 9.07 19.98 3.56
C TYR A 264 7.86 19.41 4.30
N GLY A 265 7.83 19.43 5.64
CA GLY A 265 6.75 18.81 6.41
C GLY A 265 5.41 19.52 6.31
N ASP A 266 5.41 20.83 6.09
CA ASP A 266 4.18 21.61 5.93
C ASP A 266 3.55 21.40 4.54
N ASP A 267 4.39 21.29 3.51
CA ASP A 267 3.95 21.11 2.12
C ASP A 267 3.63 19.64 1.80
N GLU A 268 4.36 18.69 2.40
CA GLU A 268 4.25 17.24 2.13
C GLU A 268 4.12 16.39 3.41
N PRO A 269 3.04 16.54 4.19
CA PRO A 269 2.89 15.85 5.47
C PRO A 269 2.82 14.32 5.34
N VAL A 270 2.27 13.81 4.23
CA VAL A 270 2.21 12.36 3.97
C VAL A 270 3.61 11.81 3.72
N TYR A 271 4.45 12.53 2.98
CA TYR A 271 5.82 12.10 2.70
C TYR A 271 6.65 12.01 3.99
N VAL A 272 6.56 12.99 4.89
CA VAL A 272 7.23 12.92 6.21
C VAL A 272 6.76 11.71 7.01
N VAL A 273 5.46 11.42 7.03
CA VAL A 273 4.93 10.22 7.69
C VAL A 273 5.51 8.96 7.06
N SER A 274 5.53 8.88 5.73
CA SER A 274 6.10 7.78 4.97
C SER A 274 7.58 7.57 5.27
N GLU A 275 8.40 8.63 5.35
CA GLU A 275 9.82 8.50 5.70
C GLU A 275 10.02 8.04 7.15
N ARG A 276 9.26 8.59 8.11
CA ARG A 276 9.35 8.14 9.52
C ARG A 276 9.02 6.66 9.65
N LEU A 277 8.07 6.18 8.84
CA LEU A 277 7.69 4.77 8.76
C LEU A 277 8.75 3.92 8.06
N LEU A 278 9.40 4.45 7.02
CA LEU A 278 10.49 3.81 6.28
C LEU A 278 11.65 3.40 7.20
N PHE A 279 12.02 4.29 8.12
CA PHE A 279 13.11 4.06 9.08
C PHE A 279 12.63 3.49 10.43
N GLY A 280 11.33 3.59 10.73
CA GLY A 280 10.74 3.18 12.00
C GLY A 280 11.03 4.13 13.18
N GLU A 281 11.69 5.26 12.92
CA GLU A 281 12.00 6.29 13.90
C GLU A 281 12.12 7.66 13.23
N SER A 282 12.21 8.73 14.04
CA SER A 282 12.31 10.11 13.52
C SER A 282 13.73 10.65 13.47
N ALA A 283 14.66 10.08 14.25
CA ALA A 283 16.06 10.50 14.27
C ALA A 283 16.87 9.63 13.30
N LEU A 284 17.50 10.25 12.31
CA LEU A 284 18.26 9.54 11.27
C LEU A 284 19.68 10.07 11.18
N THR A 285 20.60 9.22 10.75
CA THR A 285 21.90 9.65 10.23
C THR A 285 21.85 9.61 8.70
N ILE A 286 22.28 10.70 8.07
CA ILE A 286 22.51 10.78 6.63
C ILE A 286 24.01 10.67 6.39
N TYR A 287 24.42 9.63 5.68
CA TYR A 287 25.81 9.35 5.33
C TYR A 287 26.06 9.64 3.85
N PRO A 288 26.92 10.61 3.49
CA PRO A 288 27.26 10.88 2.10
C PRO A 288 28.26 9.83 1.56
N ILE A 289 27.86 9.04 0.57
CA ILE A 289 28.73 8.00 -0.02
C ILE A 289 29.63 8.61 -1.09
N VAL A 290 29.05 9.18 -2.15
CA VAL A 290 29.81 9.77 -3.25
C VAL A 290 29.14 11.02 -3.82
N ARG A 291 29.97 11.97 -4.25
CA ARG A 291 29.59 13.13 -5.05
C ARG A 291 30.39 13.13 -6.35
N SER A 292 29.71 13.13 -7.49
CA SER A 292 30.35 13.15 -8.81
C SER A 292 29.63 14.10 -9.76
N GLY A 293 30.23 15.27 -9.98
CA GLY A 293 29.59 16.38 -10.67
C GLY A 293 28.32 16.79 -9.96
N ARG A 294 27.17 16.68 -10.65
CA ARG A 294 25.82 16.95 -10.13
C ARG A 294 25.10 15.72 -9.56
N GLY A 295 25.74 14.56 -9.56
CA GLY A 295 25.19 13.33 -8.99
C GLY A 295 25.66 13.15 -7.54
N LEU A 296 24.75 12.74 -6.68
CA LEU A 296 24.98 12.50 -5.26
C LEU A 296 24.38 11.16 -4.87
N PHE A 297 25.08 10.43 -4.02
CA PHE A 297 24.63 9.16 -3.49
C PHE A 297 24.84 9.10 -1.98
N LEU A 298 23.78 8.76 -1.25
CA LEU A 298 23.73 8.79 0.20
C LEU A 298 23.09 7.51 0.74
N ALA A 299 23.41 7.19 1.99
CA ALA A 299 22.66 6.24 2.80
C ALA A 299 21.98 6.99 3.96
N GLY A 300 20.74 6.62 4.25
CA GLY A 300 20.02 7.00 5.46
C GLY A 300 19.82 5.79 6.35
N PHE A 301 19.94 5.97 7.66
CA PHE A 301 19.65 4.92 8.64
C PHE A 301 19.31 5.52 10.02
N PRO A 302 18.61 4.77 10.90
CA PRO A 302 18.40 5.09 12.31
C PRO A 302 19.64 5.66 13.02
N ALA A 303 19.52 6.82 13.67
CA ALA A 303 20.65 7.48 14.34
C ALA A 303 21.30 6.60 15.42
N ARG A 304 20.51 5.71 16.04
CA ARG A 304 21.02 4.73 17.02
C ARG A 304 21.98 3.70 16.44
N LEU A 305 21.97 3.48 15.11
CA LEU A 305 22.88 2.56 14.41
C LEU A 305 24.18 3.24 13.96
N ARG A 306 24.35 4.54 14.24
CA ARG A 306 25.50 5.34 13.80
C ARG A 306 26.85 4.72 14.13
N SER A 307 27.07 4.33 15.38
CA SER A 307 28.34 3.76 15.83
C SER A 307 28.70 2.43 15.18
N GLU A 308 27.68 1.70 14.72
CA GLU A 308 27.83 0.41 14.07
C GLU A 308 28.05 0.56 12.56
N LEU A 309 27.24 1.42 11.92
CA LEU A 309 27.18 1.53 10.47
C LEU A 309 28.27 2.42 9.86
N ILE A 310 28.64 3.53 10.52
CA ILE A 310 29.66 4.45 9.97
C ILE A 310 30.98 3.74 9.67
N PRO A 311 31.58 2.93 10.58
CA PRO A 311 32.85 2.25 10.29
C PRO A 311 32.77 1.29 9.09
N ILE A 312 31.61 0.68 8.84
CA ILE A 312 31.38 -0.19 7.69
C ILE A 312 31.29 0.65 6.42
N PHE A 313 30.49 1.72 6.45
CA PHE A 313 30.38 2.63 5.31
C PHE A 313 31.69 3.31 4.96
N ASP A 314 32.52 3.70 5.93
CA ASP A 314 33.85 4.26 5.70
C ASP A 314 34.75 3.26 4.97
N ARG A 315 34.75 2.00 5.41
CA ARG A 315 35.55 0.92 4.81
C ARG A 315 35.14 0.61 3.38
N HIS A 316 33.85 0.65 3.08
CA HIS A 316 33.30 0.25 1.76
C HIS A 316 32.87 1.45 0.89
N ARG A 317 33.18 2.68 1.30
CA ARG A 317 32.71 3.92 0.65
C ARG A 317 33.05 3.97 -0.84
N GLU A 318 34.28 3.62 -1.19
CA GLU A 318 34.76 3.64 -2.57
C GLU A 318 34.05 2.58 -3.42
N GLU A 319 33.89 1.36 -2.91
CA GLU A 319 33.21 0.26 -3.61
C GLU A 319 31.74 0.60 -3.89
N LEU A 320 31.03 1.11 -2.88
CA LEU A 320 29.65 1.60 -3.02
C LEU A 320 29.55 2.75 -4.02
N GLY A 321 30.49 3.71 -3.94
CA GLY A 321 30.55 4.85 -4.85
C GLY A 321 30.78 4.45 -6.30
N GLN A 322 31.69 3.50 -6.58
CA GLN A 322 31.94 3.03 -7.94
C GLN A 322 30.73 2.30 -8.54
N ARG A 323 30.04 1.46 -7.75
CA ARG A 323 28.81 0.78 -8.19
C ARG A 323 27.72 1.77 -8.58
N PHE A 324 27.59 2.87 -7.82
CA PHE A 324 26.70 3.98 -8.17
C PHE A 324 27.12 4.65 -9.49
N LEU A 325 28.40 4.99 -9.66
CA LEU A 325 28.87 5.69 -10.85
C LEU A 325 28.65 4.90 -12.14
N VAL A 326 28.91 3.59 -12.12
CA VAL A 326 28.65 2.68 -13.26
C VAL A 326 27.19 2.70 -13.68
N ASN A 327 26.28 2.90 -12.72
CA ASN A 327 24.85 2.79 -12.93
C ASN A 327 24.10 4.13 -12.96
N ARG A 328 24.79 5.27 -12.84
CA ARG A 328 24.20 6.62 -12.75
C ARG A 328 23.20 6.94 -13.86
N SER A 329 23.46 6.48 -15.09
CA SER A 329 22.56 6.71 -16.23
C SER A 329 21.16 6.10 -16.02
N LYS A 330 21.07 5.00 -15.25
CA LYS A 330 19.81 4.36 -14.90
C LYS A 330 19.03 5.18 -13.86
N ILE A 331 19.72 5.75 -12.86
CA ILE A 331 19.09 6.66 -11.89
C ILE A 331 18.51 7.89 -12.57
N ASN A 332 19.28 8.50 -13.48
CA ASN A 332 18.80 9.66 -14.23
C ASN A 332 17.51 9.32 -14.99
N ARG A 333 17.36 8.08 -15.45
CA ARG A 333 16.15 7.60 -16.12
C ARG A 333 14.99 7.44 -15.12
N LEU A 334 15.24 6.85 -13.95
CA LEU A 334 14.25 6.73 -12.88
C LEU A 334 13.74 8.10 -12.44
N LEU A 335 14.64 9.03 -12.11
CA LEU A 335 14.27 10.39 -11.69
C LEU A 335 13.44 11.12 -12.77
N ARG A 336 13.82 11.00 -14.05
CA ARG A 336 13.02 11.56 -15.15
C ARG A 336 11.65 10.90 -15.29
N LYS A 337 11.54 9.59 -15.02
CA LYS A 337 10.26 8.88 -15.06
C LYS A 337 9.35 9.35 -13.94
N LEU A 338 9.89 9.49 -12.73
CA LEU A 338 9.17 10.05 -11.59
C LEU A 338 8.76 11.50 -11.84
N ALA A 339 9.66 12.33 -12.39
CA ALA A 339 9.37 13.74 -12.73
C ALA A 339 8.38 13.88 -13.89
N GLY A 340 8.40 12.92 -14.82
CA GLY A 340 7.56 12.89 -16.02
C GLY A 340 6.28 12.08 -15.87
N GLY A 341 5.97 11.55 -14.68
CA GLY A 341 4.77 10.76 -14.42
C GLY A 341 3.53 11.53 -14.89
N GLN A 342 2.90 11.06 -15.98
CA GLN A 342 1.76 11.74 -16.57
C GLN A 342 0.46 11.31 -15.87
N PRO A 343 -0.28 12.24 -15.23
CA PRO A 343 -1.57 11.94 -14.61
C PRO A 343 -2.72 11.74 -15.62
N GLU A 344 -2.49 11.76 -16.93
CA GLU A 344 -3.56 11.84 -17.93
C GLU A 344 -4.54 10.63 -17.91
N ARG A 345 -4.12 9.46 -17.41
CA ARG A 345 -5.00 8.27 -17.30
C ARG A 345 -5.76 8.17 -15.97
N ILE A 346 -5.35 8.94 -14.96
CA ILE A 346 -5.84 8.78 -13.59
C ILE A 346 -7.27 9.30 -13.44
N PRO A 347 -7.65 10.47 -14.02
CA PRO A 347 -9.05 10.91 -14.04
C PRO A 347 -9.99 9.90 -14.69
N GLN A 348 -9.55 9.23 -15.76
CA GLN A 348 -10.35 8.23 -16.47
C GLN A 348 -10.56 6.96 -15.63
N LEU A 349 -9.52 6.51 -14.91
CA LEU A 349 -9.60 5.35 -14.02
C LEU A 349 -10.41 5.65 -12.75
N VAL A 350 -10.26 6.84 -12.17
CA VAL A 350 -11.09 7.33 -11.05
C VAL A 350 -12.55 7.44 -11.47
N GLU A 351 -12.82 7.94 -12.67
CA GLU A 351 -14.17 8.00 -13.22
C GLU A 351 -14.74 6.59 -13.47
N LEU A 352 -13.95 5.68 -14.03
CA LEU A 352 -14.33 4.29 -14.28
C LEU A 352 -14.62 3.54 -12.97
N ALA A 353 -13.76 3.68 -11.96
CA ALA A 353 -13.97 3.14 -10.63
C ALA A 353 -15.23 3.76 -9.99
N GLY A 354 -15.43 5.08 -10.11
CA GLY A 354 -16.63 5.76 -9.62
C GLY A 354 -17.92 5.36 -10.35
N ARG A 355 -17.86 5.01 -11.64
CA ARG A 355 -18.98 4.43 -12.39
C ARG A 355 -19.26 3.00 -11.95
N PHE A 356 -18.23 2.20 -11.70
CA PHE A 356 -18.38 0.86 -11.15
C PHE A 356 -19.04 0.88 -9.77
N THR A 357 -18.60 1.77 -8.87
CA THR A 357 -19.20 1.96 -7.54
C THR A 357 -20.66 2.45 -7.65
N ARG A 358 -20.96 3.39 -8.56
CA ARG A 358 -22.35 3.86 -8.78
C ARG A 358 -23.26 2.78 -9.35
N GLY A 359 -22.75 1.97 -10.29
CA GLY A 359 -23.46 0.82 -10.84
C GLY A 359 -23.76 -0.25 -9.78
N ILE A 360 -22.83 -0.49 -8.83
CA ILE A 360 -23.05 -1.40 -7.70
C ILE A 360 -24.13 -0.86 -6.75
N LEU A 361 -24.11 0.45 -6.47
CA LEU A 361 -25.07 1.10 -5.58
C LEU A 361 -26.43 1.38 -6.23
N GLY A 362 -26.60 1.06 -7.51
CA GLY A 362 -27.84 1.35 -8.27
C GLY A 362 -28.12 2.85 -8.41
N LEU A 363 -27.09 3.71 -8.32
CA LEU A 363 -27.21 5.17 -8.34
C LEU A 363 -27.23 5.77 -9.75
N ASP A 364 -27.10 4.95 -10.80
CA ASP A 364 -27.16 5.37 -12.20
C ASP A 364 -28.58 5.32 -12.80
N GLN A 365 -29.63 5.27 -11.96
CA GLN A 365 -31.05 5.28 -12.37
C GLN A 365 -31.79 6.56 -11.95
#